data_AF-S3XYR5-F1
#
_entry.id   AF-S3XYR5-F1
#
_cell.length_a   1.000
_cell.length_b   1.000
_cell.length_c   1.000
_cell.angle_alpha   90.00
_cell.angle_beta   90.00
_cell.angle_gamma   90.00
#
_symmetry.space_group_name_H-M   'P 1'
#
loop_
_entity.id
_entity.type
_entity.pdbx_description
1 polymer ?
#
loop_
_entity_poly.entity_id
_entity_poly.type
_entity_poly.pdbx_seq_one_letter_code
_entity_poly.pdbx_strand_id
1 'polypeptide(L)'
;MKKGFTMIELIFVIVILGILAAVAIPRLAATRDDAEVAKAATNLTTFISDLGSYYTSQAKFAKNFADMSNVQFLAAKAGTADATTGRLTASPEGQIAAAGKKCLKLTLTDYAATTNKPAFLKVEEGDDKGAAVCQKVLNNGSVQKLIKGKFGYSKLVSAATATKDAVYQDDDSDEGEVAISGVGVKW
;
A
#
# COMPACT_ATOMS: atom_id res chain seq x y z
N MET A 1 -6.78 -22.76 -60.46
CA MET A 1 -5.42 -22.17 -60.41
C MET A 1 -5.30 -21.36 -59.13
N LYS A 2 -4.48 -21.77 -58.17
CA LYS A 2 -4.22 -20.96 -56.96
C LYS A 2 -3.24 -19.85 -57.35
N LYS A 3 -3.66 -18.59 -57.27
CA LYS A 3 -2.73 -17.46 -57.41
C LYS A 3 -1.78 -17.50 -56.20
N GLY A 4 -0.50 -17.77 -56.44
CA GLY A 4 0.52 -17.72 -55.41
C GLY A 4 0.75 -16.28 -54.97
N PHE A 5 0.90 -16.07 -53.67
CA PHE A 5 1.30 -14.78 -53.10
C PHE A 5 2.69 -14.42 -53.65
N THR A 6 2.88 -13.19 -54.12
CA THR A 6 4.18 -12.80 -54.70
C THR A 6 5.21 -12.58 -53.59
N MET A 7 6.48 -12.88 -53.87
CA MET A 7 7.55 -12.58 -52.91
C MET A 7 7.60 -11.09 -52.57
N ILE A 8 7.30 -10.21 -53.53
CA ILE A 8 7.32 -8.75 -53.32
C ILE A 8 6.21 -8.26 -52.38
N GLU A 9 5.00 -8.81 -52.45
CA GLU A 9 3.93 -8.50 -51.51
C GLU A 9 4.32 -8.88 -50.08
N LEU A 10 4.98 -10.04 -49.91
CA LEU A 10 5.39 -10.49 -48.59
C LEU A 10 6.45 -9.56 -47.97
N ILE A 11 7.39 -9.09 -48.79
CA ILE A 11 8.44 -8.16 -48.36
C ILE A 11 7.83 -6.80 -47.98
N PHE A 12 6.86 -6.29 -48.73
CA PHE A 12 6.24 -5.00 -48.40
C PHE A 12 5.46 -5.07 -47.08
N VAL A 13 4.75 -6.17 -46.81
CA VAL A 13 4.02 -6.39 -45.56
C VAL A 13 4.97 -6.40 -44.36
N ILE A 14 6.08 -7.13 -44.41
CA ILE A 14 7.04 -7.17 -43.29
C ILE A 14 7.69 -5.81 -43.02
N VAL A 15 7.94 -5.01 -44.08
CA VAL A 15 8.52 -3.66 -43.93
C VAL A 15 7.54 -2.73 -43.22
N ILE A 16 6.27 -2.71 -43.63
CA ILE A 16 5.24 -1.90 -42.96
C ILE A 16 5.08 -2.35 -41.50
N LEU A 17 4.97 -3.66 -41.24
CA LEU A 17 4.89 -4.17 -39.87
C LEU A 17 6.13 -3.80 -39.03
N GLY A 18 7.32 -3.79 -39.63
CA GLY A 18 8.55 -3.34 -38.98
C GLY A 18 8.50 -1.88 -38.55
N ILE A 19 8.05 -0.98 -39.42
CA ILE A 19 7.93 0.46 -39.13
C ILE A 19 6.88 0.70 -38.02
N LEU A 20 5.72 0.04 -38.12
CA LEU A 20 4.66 0.17 -37.11
C LEU A 20 5.11 -0.36 -35.75
N ALA A 21 5.80 -1.49 -35.71
CA ALA A 21 6.33 -2.08 -34.49
C ALA A 21 7.36 -1.17 -33.82
N ALA A 22 8.26 -0.55 -34.59
CA ALA A 22 9.30 0.35 -34.06
C ALA A 22 8.72 1.54 -33.28
N VAL A 23 7.59 2.10 -33.72
CA VAL A 23 6.92 3.23 -33.04
C VAL A 23 5.98 2.74 -31.93
N ALA A 24 5.31 1.61 -32.12
CA ALA A 24 4.30 1.12 -31.18
C ALA A 24 4.91 0.52 -29.90
N ILE A 25 6.03 -0.22 -30.00
CA ILE A 25 6.63 -0.96 -28.87
C ILE A 25 7.06 -0.01 -27.73
N PRO A 26 7.81 1.09 -27.97
CA PRO A 26 8.23 1.99 -26.90
C PRO A 26 7.04 2.64 -26.19
N ARG A 27 6.01 3.03 -26.94
CA ARG A 27 4.81 3.66 -26.40
C ARG A 27 4.01 2.67 -25.54
N LEU A 28 3.87 1.43 -25.99
CA LEU A 28 3.18 0.38 -25.24
C LEU A 28 3.92 0.02 -23.94
N ALA A 29 5.25 0.01 -23.94
CA ALA A 29 6.02 -0.22 -22.72
C ALA A 29 5.79 0.90 -21.69
N ALA A 30 5.82 2.16 -22.11
CA ALA A 30 5.57 3.29 -21.22
C ALA A 30 4.14 3.27 -20.64
N THR A 31 3.12 2.99 -21.45
CA THR A 31 1.73 2.93 -20.95
C THR A 31 1.51 1.77 -19.99
N ARG A 32 2.21 0.64 -20.15
CA ARG A 32 2.17 -0.47 -19.19
C ARG A 32 2.79 -0.10 -17.85
N ASP A 33 3.94 0.57 -17.86
CA ASP A 33 4.56 1.07 -16.62
C ASP A 33 3.63 2.04 -15.88
N ASP A 34 3.04 2.99 -16.60
CA ASP A 34 2.15 3.99 -15.99
C ASP A 34 0.88 3.33 -15.41
N ALA A 35 0.35 2.32 -16.10
CA ALA A 35 -0.78 1.53 -15.60
C ALA A 35 -0.41 0.74 -14.32
N GLU A 36 0.79 0.15 -14.25
CA GLU A 36 1.27 -0.54 -13.05
C GLU A 36 1.46 0.43 -11.88
N VAL A 37 1.96 1.65 -12.14
CA VAL A 37 2.08 2.69 -11.12
C VAL A 37 0.71 3.12 -10.59
N ALA A 38 -0.24 3.40 -11.49
CA ALA A 38 -1.59 3.78 -11.12
C ALA A 38 -2.28 2.65 -10.33
N LYS A 39 -2.12 1.39 -10.75
CA LYS A 39 -2.64 0.22 -10.04
C LYS A 39 -2.08 0.12 -8.63
N ALA A 40 -0.76 0.28 -8.45
CA ALA A 40 -0.13 0.22 -7.14
C ALA A 40 -0.65 1.33 -6.20
N ALA A 41 -0.79 2.56 -6.71
CA ALA A 41 -1.35 3.68 -5.95
C ALA A 41 -2.82 3.44 -5.56
N THR A 42 -3.65 2.97 -6.50
CA THR A 42 -5.05 2.64 -6.24
C THR A 42 -5.17 1.53 -5.21
N ASN A 43 -4.40 0.44 -5.36
CA ASN A 43 -4.37 -0.66 -4.40
C ASN A 43 -4.02 -0.20 -2.99
N LEU A 44 -3.06 0.73 -2.85
CA LEU A 44 -2.71 1.31 -1.55
C LEU A 44 -3.89 2.07 -0.95
N THR A 45 -4.53 2.95 -1.72
CA THR A 45 -5.67 3.74 -1.22
C THR A 45 -6.89 2.88 -0.90
N THR A 46 -7.18 1.87 -1.74
CA THR A 46 -8.25 0.90 -1.50
C THR A 46 -7.98 0.11 -0.23
N PHE A 47 -6.73 -0.33 -0.01
CA PHE A 47 -6.38 -1.05 1.20
C PHE A 47 -6.57 -0.19 2.46
N ILE A 48 -6.15 1.08 2.44
CA ILE A 48 -6.38 2.00 3.57
C ILE A 48 -7.89 2.14 3.87
N SER A 49 -8.72 2.31 2.84
CA SER A 49 -10.18 2.40 3.01
C SER A 49 -10.77 1.11 3.56
N ASP A 50 -10.40 -0.05 3.02
CA ASP A 50 -10.87 -1.36 3.47
C ASP A 50 -10.51 -1.59 4.94
N LEU A 51 -9.29 -1.24 5.34
CA LEU A 51 -8.83 -1.32 6.72
C LEU A 51 -9.63 -0.41 7.65
N GLY A 52 -9.93 0.82 7.22
CA GLY A 52 -10.78 1.74 7.98
C GLY A 52 -12.18 1.18 8.22
N SER A 53 -12.80 0.62 7.16
CA SER A 53 -14.11 -0.04 7.27
C SER A 53 -14.05 -1.27 8.16
N TYR A 54 -13.06 -2.16 7.97
CA TYR A 54 -12.89 -3.35 8.78
C TYR A 54 -12.69 -3.03 10.26
N TYR A 55 -11.79 -2.09 10.56
CA TYR A 55 -11.50 -1.69 11.93
C TYR A 55 -12.72 -1.04 12.59
N THR A 56 -13.51 -0.27 11.83
CA THR A 56 -14.77 0.30 12.35
C THR A 56 -15.78 -0.79 12.72
N SER A 57 -15.87 -1.88 11.95
CA SER A 57 -16.80 -2.97 12.22
C SER A 57 -16.32 -3.94 13.31
N GLN A 58 -15.02 -4.23 13.36
CA GLN A 58 -14.47 -5.29 14.22
C GLN A 58 -13.73 -4.75 15.45
N ALA A 59 -13.45 -3.45 15.50
CA ALA A 59 -12.66 -2.76 16.53
C ALA A 59 -11.24 -3.32 16.75
N LYS A 60 -10.74 -4.11 15.79
CA LYS A 60 -9.42 -4.76 15.78
C LYS A 60 -9.03 -5.11 14.35
N PHE A 61 -7.75 -5.40 14.14
CA PHE A 61 -7.27 -5.95 12.86
C PHE A 61 -7.31 -7.49 12.83
N ALA A 62 -7.44 -8.05 11.62
CA ALA A 62 -7.25 -9.47 11.40
C ALA A 62 -5.75 -9.82 11.34
N LYS A 63 -5.45 -11.12 11.51
CA LYS A 63 -4.08 -11.64 11.40
C LYS A 63 -3.55 -11.60 9.97
N ASN A 64 -4.43 -11.72 8.96
CA ASN A 64 -4.03 -11.73 7.56
C ASN A 64 -4.66 -10.54 6.83
N PHE A 65 -3.91 -9.95 5.88
CA PHE A 65 -4.46 -8.91 5.01
C PHE A 65 -5.63 -9.41 4.16
N ALA A 66 -5.61 -10.69 3.75
CA ALA A 66 -6.68 -11.32 2.99
C ALA A 66 -8.04 -11.36 3.72
N ASP A 67 -8.02 -11.32 5.05
CA ASP A 67 -9.25 -11.28 5.85
C ASP A 67 -9.86 -9.87 5.94
N MET A 68 -9.12 -8.84 5.47
CA MET A 68 -9.51 -7.43 5.53
C MET A 68 -9.69 -6.79 4.16
N SER A 69 -8.96 -7.24 3.14
CA SER A 69 -9.01 -6.67 1.80
C SER A 69 -8.69 -7.70 0.72
N ASN A 70 -9.24 -7.47 -0.47
CA ASN A 70 -8.98 -8.27 -1.68
C ASN A 70 -7.78 -7.74 -2.50
N VAL A 71 -7.10 -6.71 -2.03
CA VAL A 71 -5.87 -6.21 -2.67
C VAL A 71 -4.81 -7.31 -2.65
N GLN A 72 -4.11 -7.48 -3.78
CA GLN A 72 -3.07 -8.49 -3.90
C GLN A 72 -1.75 -8.00 -3.31
N PHE A 73 -1.18 -8.81 -2.42
CA PHE A 73 0.09 -8.55 -1.77
C PHE A 73 1.11 -9.64 -2.10
N LEU A 74 2.36 -9.25 -2.30
CA LEU A 74 3.51 -10.15 -2.32
C LEU A 74 4.14 -10.21 -0.93
N ALA A 75 4.79 -11.35 -0.63
CA ALA A 75 5.48 -11.58 0.63
C ALA A 75 4.60 -11.27 1.87
N ALA A 76 3.30 -11.52 1.78
CA ALA A 76 2.37 -11.32 2.87
C ALA A 76 2.73 -12.26 4.04
N LYS A 77 2.85 -11.69 5.23
CA LYS A 77 3.11 -12.41 6.48
C LYS A 77 1.95 -12.18 7.42
N ALA A 78 1.43 -13.27 7.95
CA ALA A 78 0.42 -13.21 8.99
C ALA A 78 1.02 -12.63 10.28
N GLY A 79 0.24 -11.79 10.95
CA GLY A 79 0.51 -11.37 12.30
C GLY A 79 0.08 -12.44 13.31
N THR A 80 0.44 -12.24 14.56
CA THR A 80 -0.13 -13.00 15.69
C THR A 80 -1.10 -12.10 16.45
N ALA A 81 -2.13 -12.70 17.02
CA ALA A 81 -3.06 -11.98 17.88
C ALA A 81 -3.08 -12.62 19.26
N ASP A 82 -3.23 -11.79 20.28
CA ASP A 82 -3.43 -12.19 21.65
C ASP A 82 -4.73 -13.00 21.79
N ALA A 83 -4.67 -14.13 22.50
CA ALA A 83 -5.80 -15.06 22.58
C ALA A 83 -6.99 -14.51 23.39
N THR A 84 -6.74 -13.53 24.27
CA THR A 84 -7.74 -12.98 25.19
C THR A 84 -8.42 -11.75 24.60
N THR A 85 -7.63 -10.83 24.03
CA THR A 85 -8.10 -9.56 23.48
C THR A 85 -8.37 -9.63 21.98
N GLY A 86 -7.81 -10.63 21.28
CA GLY A 86 -7.89 -10.77 19.83
C GLY A 86 -7.14 -9.68 19.05
N ARG A 87 -6.41 -8.80 19.74
CA ARG A 87 -5.60 -7.71 19.14
C ARG A 87 -4.24 -8.21 18.70
N LEU A 88 -3.63 -7.54 17.72
CA LEU A 88 -2.33 -7.96 17.19
C LEU A 88 -1.21 -7.82 18.24
N THR A 89 -0.37 -8.85 18.34
CA THR A 89 0.88 -8.87 19.11
C THR A 89 2.11 -8.89 18.22
N ALA A 90 1.98 -9.41 17.00
CA ALA A 90 2.95 -9.25 15.93
C ALA A 90 2.23 -8.69 14.69
N SER A 91 2.84 -7.67 14.09
CA SER A 91 2.28 -6.95 12.96
C SER A 91 2.24 -7.80 11.70
N PRO A 92 1.07 -7.96 11.04
CA PRO A 92 1.02 -8.48 9.70
C PRO A 92 1.69 -7.50 8.74
N GLU A 93 2.39 -8.06 7.77
CA GLU A 93 3.12 -7.32 6.75
C GLU A 93 2.72 -7.79 5.35
N GLY A 94 2.80 -6.91 4.37
CA GLY A 94 2.62 -7.27 2.97
C GLY A 94 3.21 -6.22 2.05
N GLN A 95 3.55 -6.59 0.82
CA GLN A 95 4.14 -5.66 -0.13
C GLN A 95 3.28 -5.51 -1.38
N ILE A 96 2.97 -4.27 -1.75
CA ILE A 96 2.30 -3.98 -3.03
C ILE A 96 3.37 -3.99 -4.12
N ALA A 97 3.10 -4.77 -5.16
CA ALA A 97 3.96 -4.87 -6.32
C ALA A 97 3.47 -4.05 -7.51
N ALA A 98 4.42 -3.55 -8.29
CA ALA A 98 4.21 -2.99 -9.62
C ALA A 98 5.13 -3.74 -10.60
N ALA A 99 4.57 -4.27 -11.69
CA ALA A 99 5.27 -5.11 -12.66
C ALA A 99 6.06 -6.28 -12.01
N GLY A 100 5.51 -6.87 -10.93
CA GLY A 100 6.13 -7.99 -10.20
C GLY A 100 7.29 -7.62 -9.28
N LYS A 101 7.62 -6.33 -9.15
CA LYS A 101 8.62 -5.81 -8.19
C LYS A 101 7.93 -5.28 -6.95
N LYS A 102 8.44 -5.60 -5.76
CA LYS A 102 7.87 -5.20 -4.48
C LYS A 102 8.23 -3.75 -4.16
N CYS A 103 7.31 -2.82 -4.40
CA CYS A 103 7.61 -1.39 -4.37
C CYS A 103 7.25 -0.71 -3.06
N LEU A 104 6.21 -1.18 -2.36
CA LEU A 104 5.73 -0.59 -1.12
C LEU A 104 5.58 -1.68 -0.06
N LYS A 105 6.16 -1.48 1.12
CA LYS A 105 5.97 -2.35 2.28
C LYS A 105 4.92 -1.75 3.21
N LEU A 106 3.98 -2.58 3.60
CA LEU A 106 2.87 -2.23 4.47
C LEU A 106 2.93 -3.06 5.74
N THR A 107 2.82 -2.40 6.89
CA THR A 107 2.87 -3.05 8.20
C THR A 107 1.72 -2.51 9.06
N LEU A 108 0.89 -3.40 9.62
CA LEU A 108 -0.21 -3.00 10.49
C LEU A 108 0.16 -3.08 11.96
N THR A 109 -0.23 -2.06 12.71
CA THR A 109 -0.09 -2.04 14.17
C THR A 109 -1.42 -1.68 14.81
N ASP A 110 -1.87 -2.53 15.73
CA ASP A 110 -3.11 -2.32 16.47
C ASP A 110 -2.95 -1.21 17.53
N TYR A 111 -4.05 -0.79 18.15
CA TYR A 111 -4.07 0.27 19.16
C TYR A 111 -3.16 -0.06 20.36
N ALA A 112 -2.30 0.90 20.73
CA ALA A 112 -1.43 0.79 21.89
C ALA A 112 -2.03 1.53 23.09
N ALA A 113 -2.60 0.78 24.04
CA ALA A 113 -3.24 1.33 25.23
C ALA A 113 -2.29 2.06 26.18
N THR A 114 -1.01 1.68 26.20
CA THR A 114 0.00 2.28 27.09
C THR A 114 0.39 3.70 26.68
N THR A 115 0.39 3.98 25.38
CA THR A 115 0.75 5.29 24.82
C THR A 115 -0.44 6.03 24.25
N ASN A 116 -1.64 5.42 24.30
CA ASN A 116 -2.84 5.88 23.59
C ASN A 116 -2.59 6.14 22.09
N LYS A 117 -1.68 5.37 21.47
CA LYS A 117 -1.37 5.51 20.05
C LYS A 117 -2.46 4.79 19.24
N PRO A 118 -3.16 5.46 18.31
CA PRO A 118 -4.21 4.86 17.51
C PRO A 118 -3.66 3.70 16.67
N ALA A 119 -4.51 2.76 16.28
CA ALA A 119 -4.14 1.73 15.32
C ALA A 119 -3.80 2.38 13.98
N PHE A 120 -2.69 1.99 13.37
CA PHE A 120 -2.15 2.63 12.18
C PHE A 120 -1.61 1.62 11.17
N LEU A 121 -1.56 2.07 9.92
CA LEU A 121 -0.85 1.41 8.83
C LEU A 121 0.45 2.15 8.57
N LYS A 122 1.58 1.47 8.61
CA LYS A 122 2.86 2.03 8.18
C LYS A 122 3.11 1.70 6.72
N VAL A 123 3.40 2.72 5.92
CA VAL A 123 3.75 2.64 4.50
C VAL A 123 5.23 2.99 4.34
N GLU A 124 6.02 2.01 3.91
CA GLU A 124 7.47 2.12 3.74
C GLU A 124 7.88 1.74 2.31
N GLU A 125 9.12 2.05 1.95
CA GLU A 125 9.70 1.56 0.69
C GLU A 125 9.81 0.03 0.72
N GLY A 126 9.37 -0.62 -0.36
CA GLY A 126 9.47 -2.09 -0.50
C GLY A 126 10.88 -2.59 -0.80
N ASP A 127 11.03 -3.91 -0.81
CA ASP A 127 12.34 -4.57 -1.00
C ASP A 127 13.00 -4.19 -2.34
N ASP A 128 12.21 -4.02 -3.40
CA ASP A 128 12.70 -3.75 -4.77
C ASP A 128 12.71 -2.25 -5.11
N LYS A 129 12.81 -1.37 -4.11
CA LYS A 129 12.74 0.09 -4.30
C LYS A 129 13.63 0.66 -5.40
N GLY A 130 14.79 0.04 -5.65
CA GLY A 130 15.73 0.47 -6.69
C GLY A 130 15.25 0.23 -8.14
N ALA A 131 14.19 -0.55 -8.35
CA ALA A 131 13.65 -0.80 -9.69
C ALA A 131 13.01 0.47 -10.28
N ALA A 132 13.20 0.71 -11.58
CA ALA A 132 12.68 1.90 -12.26
C ALA A 132 11.16 2.10 -12.10
N VAL A 133 10.39 1.00 -12.16
CA VAL A 133 8.94 1.05 -11.91
C VAL A 133 8.62 1.42 -10.46
N CYS A 134 9.38 0.93 -9.48
CA CYS A 134 9.16 1.26 -8.08
C CYS A 134 9.53 2.72 -7.78
N GLN A 135 10.58 3.25 -8.40
CA GLN A 135 10.90 4.68 -8.32
C GLN A 135 9.75 5.55 -8.86
N LYS A 136 9.10 5.15 -9.96
CA LYS A 136 7.90 5.83 -10.46
C LYS A 136 6.73 5.74 -9.46
N VAL A 137 6.53 4.59 -8.80
CA VAL A 137 5.52 4.43 -7.73
C VAL A 137 5.82 5.33 -6.54
N LEU A 138 7.06 5.32 -6.05
CA LEU A 138 7.51 6.12 -4.92
C LEU A 138 7.48 7.63 -5.21
N ASN A 139 7.63 8.04 -6.48
CA ASN A 139 7.52 9.43 -6.92
C ASN A 139 6.08 9.87 -7.24
N ASN A 140 5.10 8.96 -7.16
CA ASN A 140 3.70 9.33 -7.31
C ASN A 140 3.27 10.23 -6.16
N GLY A 141 2.67 11.39 -6.46
CA GLY A 141 2.33 12.39 -5.44
C GLY A 141 1.41 11.89 -4.33
N SER A 142 0.49 10.96 -4.62
CA SER A 142 -0.39 10.38 -3.59
C SER A 142 0.38 9.43 -2.67
N VAL A 143 1.28 8.62 -3.24
CA VAL A 143 2.14 7.70 -2.48
C VAL A 143 3.15 8.46 -1.63
N GLN A 144 3.75 9.53 -2.16
CA GLN A 144 4.67 10.39 -1.39
C GLN A 144 4.01 11.04 -0.17
N LYS A 145 2.76 11.49 -0.30
CA LYS A 145 2.01 12.04 0.83
C LYS A 145 1.74 11.01 1.91
N LEU A 146 1.60 9.74 1.53
CA LEU A 146 1.41 8.66 2.48
C LEU A 146 2.73 8.26 3.15
N ILE A 147 3.82 8.14 2.41
CA ILE A 147 5.16 7.78 2.96
C ILE A 147 5.74 8.90 3.83
N LYS A 148 5.50 10.17 3.49
CA LYS A 148 5.98 11.32 4.28
C LYS A 148 4.93 11.84 5.25
N GLY A 149 3.73 11.28 5.20
CA GLY A 149 2.61 11.69 6.04
C GLY A 149 2.89 11.34 7.49
N LYS A 150 2.36 12.18 8.37
CA LYS A 150 2.28 11.95 9.81
C LYS A 150 0.87 12.29 10.28
N PHE A 151 0.44 11.68 11.37
CA PHE A 151 -0.76 12.09 12.08
C PHE A 151 -0.40 12.50 13.52
N GLY A 152 -1.06 13.54 14.02
CA GLY A 152 -0.96 13.92 15.43
C GLY A 152 -1.88 13.06 16.29
N TYR A 153 -1.46 12.75 17.51
CA TYR A 153 -2.28 12.06 18.50
C TYR A 153 -1.98 12.53 19.92
N SER A 154 -2.96 12.34 20.82
CA SER A 154 -2.79 12.69 22.23
C SER A 154 -2.20 11.50 22.98
N LYS A 155 -0.89 11.52 23.15
CA LYS A 155 -0.11 10.45 23.78
C LYS A 155 -0.32 10.44 25.28
N LEU A 156 -0.59 9.25 25.81
CA LEU A 156 -0.63 9.04 27.26
C LEU A 156 0.79 9.05 27.81
N VAL A 157 1.11 10.02 28.67
CA VAL A 157 2.41 10.16 29.33
C VAL A 157 2.39 9.49 30.71
N SER A 158 1.28 9.60 31.43
CA SER A 158 1.07 8.87 32.67
C SER A 158 -0.38 8.44 32.81
N ALA A 159 -0.59 7.17 33.16
CA ALA A 159 -1.92 6.62 33.42
C ALA A 159 -2.52 7.25 34.68
N ALA A 160 -3.85 7.35 34.71
CA ALA A 160 -4.56 7.78 35.91
C ALA A 160 -4.26 6.82 37.06
N THR A 161 -4.07 7.37 38.25
CA THR A 161 -3.97 6.65 39.51
C THR A 161 -5.12 7.09 40.43
N ALA A 162 -5.34 6.40 41.55
CA ALA A 162 -6.40 6.77 42.50
C ALA A 162 -6.33 8.22 43.02
N THR A 163 -5.17 8.88 42.88
CA THR A 163 -4.90 10.22 43.40
C THR A 163 -4.49 11.25 42.33
N LYS A 164 -4.31 10.84 41.06
CA LYS A 164 -3.88 11.73 39.98
C LYS A 164 -4.53 11.34 38.66
N ASP A 165 -5.01 12.34 37.94
CA ASP A 165 -5.55 12.16 36.60
C ASP A 165 -4.48 11.75 35.59
N ALA A 166 -4.92 11.15 34.49
CA ALA A 166 -4.05 10.80 33.38
C ALA A 166 -3.49 12.08 32.72
N VAL A 167 -2.19 12.09 32.43
CA VAL A 167 -1.54 13.19 31.71
C VAL A 167 -1.37 12.81 30.25
N TYR A 168 -1.86 13.67 29.37
CA TYR A 168 -1.71 13.55 27.93
C TYR A 168 -0.84 14.66 27.37
N GLN A 169 -0.07 14.34 26.33
CA GLN A 169 0.73 15.30 25.58
C GLN A 169 0.52 15.05 24.09
N ASP A 170 0.40 16.12 23.31
CA ASP A 170 0.33 16.00 21.85
C ASP A 170 1.68 15.52 21.32
N ASP A 171 1.64 14.46 20.52
CA ASP A 171 2.80 13.84 19.87
C ASP A 171 2.44 13.52 18.42
N ASP A 172 3.46 13.44 17.56
CA ASP A 172 3.28 13.09 16.16
C ASP A 172 3.68 11.63 15.91
N SER A 173 3.02 11.02 14.93
CA SER A 173 3.39 9.70 14.43
C SER A 173 4.73 9.72 13.69
N ASP A 174 5.28 8.53 13.45
CA ASP A 174 6.43 8.41 12.56
C ASP A 174 6.02 8.67 11.11
N GLU A 175 7.01 8.97 10.25
CA GLU A 175 6.77 9.11 8.82
C GLU A 175 6.25 7.80 8.22
N GLY A 176 5.24 7.93 7.36
CA GLY A 176 4.65 6.79 6.68
C GLY A 176 3.52 6.16 7.46
N GLU A 177 3.23 6.64 8.67
CA GLU A 177 2.13 6.12 9.47
C GLU A 177 0.81 6.84 9.12
N VAL A 178 -0.21 6.04 8.82
CA VAL A 178 -1.57 6.48 8.52
C VAL A 178 -2.49 5.93 9.61
N ALA A 179 -3.13 6.80 10.37
CA ALA A 179 -4.09 6.40 11.37
C ALA A 179 -5.31 5.72 10.72
N ILE A 180 -5.65 4.53 11.20
CA ILE A 180 -6.83 3.75 10.78
C ILE A 180 -7.90 3.78 11.87
N SER A 181 -7.49 3.81 13.14
CA SER A 181 -8.36 3.98 14.30
C SER A 181 -8.24 5.39 14.86
N GLY A 182 -9.21 5.81 15.69
CA GLY A 182 -9.12 7.09 16.39
C GLY A 182 -9.52 8.31 15.57
N VAL A 183 -10.24 8.14 14.45
CA VAL A 183 -11.16 9.18 13.95
C VAL A 183 -12.31 9.35 14.95
N GLY A 184 -11.97 9.90 16.12
CA GLY A 184 -12.96 10.56 16.95
C GLY A 184 -13.42 11.77 16.17
N VAL A 185 -14.66 11.73 15.68
CA VAL A 185 -15.34 12.91 15.15
C VAL A 185 -15.33 13.95 16.27
N LYS A 186 -14.42 14.93 16.18
CA LYS A 186 -14.58 16.16 16.94
C LYS A 186 -15.68 16.95 16.23
N TRP A 187 -16.85 17.00 16.86
CA TRP A 187 -17.85 18.02 16.57
C TRP A 187 -17.31 19.39 16.99
#